data_AF-E4YLD8-F1
#
_entry.id   AF-E4YLD8-F1
#
_cell.length_a   1.000
_cell.length_b   1.000
_cell.length_c   1.000
_cell.angle_alpha   90.00
_cell.angle_beta   90.00
_cell.angle_gamma   90.00
#
_symmetry.space_group_name_H-M   'P 1'
#
loop_
_entity.id
_entity.type
_entity.pdbx_description
1 polymer ?
#
loop_
_entity_poly.entity_id
_entity_poly.type
_entity_poly.pdbx_seq_one_letter_code
_entity_poly.pdbx_strand_id
1 'polypeptide(L)'
;MGNPFLRSSPGEAHFFDNDENYALGADHYLELMPEANEFHYVFEKTPSYFTLKKVPSRIAQFKKNIKIIAILCDPVKRTLSHFLHVHANKIKITKNKERKEVHLHPDATIIDVLGSIFSKKSIDYLKTDKFNPQKHQAARNEFLRYLEKHDDRKPHNFVTRGAYAFHINIWKKYLREDQMLFISGSDLSQQPAKTVMQIQDFLGVPKILNDNHFFFNKVR
;
A
#
# COMPACT_ATOMS: atom_id res chain seq x y z
N MET A 1 -1.38 -21.82 14.27
CA MET A 1 -2.77 -21.93 13.77
C MET A 1 -3.30 -20.52 13.54
N GLY A 2 -3.98 -20.25 12.43
CA GLY A 2 -4.64 -18.96 12.19
C GLY A 2 -5.96 -18.83 12.97
N ASN A 3 -6.59 -17.65 12.95
CA ASN A 3 -7.91 -17.48 13.53
C ASN A 3 -8.95 -18.23 12.66
N PRO A 4 -9.70 -19.21 13.19
CA PRO A 4 -10.60 -20.06 12.40
C PRO A 4 -11.79 -19.29 11.81
N PHE A 5 -12.09 -18.09 12.31
CA PHE A 5 -13.15 -17.23 11.78
C PHE A 5 -12.70 -16.34 10.63
N LEU A 6 -11.39 -16.29 10.32
CA LEU A 6 -10.86 -15.45 9.24
C LEU A 6 -10.55 -16.30 8.01
N ARG A 7 -11.06 -15.89 6.85
CA ARG A 7 -10.75 -16.49 5.54
C ARG A 7 -10.20 -15.45 4.59
N SER A 8 -9.23 -15.81 3.78
CA SER A 8 -8.62 -14.91 2.78
C SER A 8 -8.76 -15.44 1.37
N SER A 9 -8.84 -14.52 0.41
CA SER A 9 -8.57 -14.85 -0.99
C SER A 9 -7.15 -15.46 -1.14
N PRO A 10 -6.93 -16.39 -2.09
CA PRO A 10 -5.63 -17.04 -2.30
C PRO A 10 -4.54 -16.11 -2.88
N GLY A 11 -4.92 -14.91 -3.33
CA GLY A 11 -4.00 -13.92 -3.89
C GLY A 11 -4.57 -12.50 -3.84
N GLU A 12 -3.88 -11.58 -4.53
CA GLU A 12 -4.33 -10.19 -4.71
C GLU A 12 -5.38 -10.16 -5.82
N ALA A 13 -6.60 -9.75 -5.50
CA ALA A 13 -7.72 -9.79 -6.46
C ALA A 13 -7.58 -8.76 -7.58
N HIS A 14 -6.91 -7.63 -7.31
CA HIS A 14 -6.81 -6.51 -8.25
C HIS A 14 -8.16 -6.09 -8.85
N PHE A 15 -9.24 -6.17 -8.07
CA PHE A 15 -10.59 -5.90 -8.57
C PHE A 15 -10.88 -4.41 -8.60
N PHE A 16 -10.60 -3.69 -7.51
CA PHE A 16 -10.94 -2.27 -7.42
C PHE A 16 -9.96 -1.35 -8.17
N ASP A 17 -8.74 -1.82 -8.45
CA ASP A 17 -7.68 -1.04 -9.12
C ASP A 17 -7.56 -1.32 -10.63
N ASN A 18 -7.88 -2.51 -11.11
CA ASN A 18 -7.92 -2.81 -12.55
C ASN A 18 -9.31 -2.45 -13.11
N ASP A 19 -9.34 -1.68 -14.21
CA ASP A 19 -10.59 -1.27 -14.85
C ASP A 19 -11.29 -2.43 -15.57
N GLU A 20 -10.53 -3.36 -16.14
CA GLU A 20 -11.06 -4.56 -16.79
C GLU A 20 -11.69 -5.50 -15.75
N ASN A 21 -10.97 -5.79 -14.66
CA ASN A 21 -11.51 -6.63 -13.58
C ASN A 21 -12.75 -5.99 -12.94
N TYR A 22 -12.73 -4.67 -12.69
CA TYR A 22 -13.87 -3.97 -12.11
C TYR A 22 -15.12 -4.01 -13.01
N ALA A 23 -14.92 -3.97 -14.34
CA ALA A 23 -16.01 -4.03 -15.32
C ALA A 23 -16.70 -5.41 -15.37
N LEU A 24 -16.05 -6.48 -14.90
CA LEU A 24 -16.65 -7.82 -14.79
C LEU A 24 -17.75 -7.89 -13.70
N GLY A 25 -17.83 -6.87 -12.83
CA GLY A 25 -18.90 -6.73 -11.86
C GLY A 25 -18.65 -7.43 -10.52
N ALA A 26 -19.56 -7.18 -9.57
CA ALA A 26 -19.45 -7.64 -8.19
C ALA A 26 -19.50 -9.16 -8.06
N ASP A 27 -20.29 -9.84 -8.88
CA ASP A 27 -20.43 -11.30 -8.84
C ASP A 27 -19.09 -11.98 -9.16
N HIS A 28 -18.41 -11.50 -10.20
CA HIS A 28 -17.07 -11.97 -10.54
C HIS A 28 -16.06 -11.76 -9.40
N TYR A 29 -16.13 -10.64 -8.68
CA TYR A 29 -15.28 -10.42 -7.51
C TYR A 29 -15.56 -11.43 -6.39
N LEU A 30 -16.84 -11.78 -6.17
CA LEU A 30 -17.25 -12.72 -5.14
C LEU A 30 -16.80 -14.16 -5.47
N GLU A 31 -16.70 -14.53 -6.75
CA GLU A 31 -16.14 -15.82 -7.19
C GLU A 31 -14.66 -16.01 -6.79
N LEU A 32 -13.92 -14.91 -6.58
CA LEU A 32 -12.53 -14.95 -6.12
C LEU A 32 -12.41 -15.21 -4.62
N MET A 33 -13.53 -15.14 -3.88
CA MET A 33 -13.56 -15.30 -2.43
C MET A 33 -13.68 -16.78 -2.05
N PRO A 34 -13.07 -17.19 -0.91
CA PRO A 34 -13.25 -18.54 -0.40
C PRO A 34 -14.70 -18.77 0.05
N GLU A 35 -15.14 -20.03 0.01
CA GLU A 35 -16.38 -20.42 0.66
C GLU A 35 -16.37 -20.03 2.14
N ALA A 36 -17.46 -19.42 2.58
CA ALA A 36 -17.64 -18.87 3.92
C ALA A 36 -19.07 -19.09 4.39
N ASN A 37 -19.26 -19.12 5.70
CA ASN A 37 -20.58 -19.16 6.35
C ASN A 37 -20.75 -17.92 7.24
N GLU A 38 -21.86 -17.81 7.95
CA GLU A 38 -22.19 -16.63 8.77
C GLU A 38 -21.19 -16.33 9.91
N PHE A 39 -20.38 -17.31 10.32
CA PHE A 39 -19.35 -17.15 11.36
C PHE A 39 -18.00 -16.68 10.80
N HIS A 40 -17.84 -16.71 9.48
CA HIS A 40 -16.58 -16.33 8.84
C HIS A 40 -16.58 -14.87 8.41
N TYR A 41 -15.41 -14.25 8.57
CA TYR A 41 -15.06 -12.96 8.03
C TYR A 41 -14.07 -13.18 6.89
N VAL A 42 -14.49 -12.78 5.69
CA VAL A 42 -13.66 -12.87 4.49
C VAL A 42 -12.90 -11.55 4.30
N PHE A 43 -11.60 -11.64 4.03
CA PHE A 43 -10.78 -10.50 3.67
C PHE A 43 -9.99 -10.74 2.38
N GLU A 44 -9.66 -9.65 1.71
CA GLU A 44 -8.88 -9.61 0.47
C GLU A 44 -7.72 -8.63 0.68
N LYS A 45 -6.56 -8.91 0.10
CA LYS A 45 -5.36 -8.08 0.26
C LYS A 45 -4.74 -7.71 -1.09
N THR A 46 -5.07 -6.52 -1.58
CA THR A 46 -4.41 -5.90 -2.73
C THR A 46 -3.73 -4.58 -2.31
N PRO A 47 -2.38 -4.54 -2.15
CA PRO A 47 -1.65 -3.37 -1.65
C PRO A 47 -1.79 -2.11 -2.51
N SER A 48 -1.98 -2.25 -3.83
CA SER A 48 -2.15 -1.13 -4.76
C SER A 48 -3.42 -0.32 -4.51
N TYR A 49 -4.41 -0.86 -3.81
CA TYR A 49 -5.63 -0.15 -3.47
C TYR A 49 -5.37 1.14 -2.70
N PHE A 50 -4.41 1.10 -1.77
CA PHE A 50 -4.19 2.20 -0.85
C PHE A 50 -3.81 3.52 -1.56
N THR A 51 -3.11 3.43 -2.69
CA THR A 51 -2.49 4.61 -3.34
C THR A 51 -3.20 5.07 -4.61
N LEU A 52 -4.23 4.34 -5.06
CA LEU A 52 -4.98 4.66 -6.27
C LEU A 52 -6.27 5.40 -5.95
N LYS A 53 -6.41 6.64 -6.45
CA LYS A 53 -7.49 7.56 -6.11
C LYS A 53 -8.90 7.06 -6.40
N LYS A 54 -9.05 6.20 -7.42
CA LYS A 54 -10.33 5.63 -7.83
C LYS A 54 -10.84 4.54 -6.87
N VAL A 55 -9.94 3.88 -6.15
CA VAL A 55 -10.27 2.68 -5.37
C VAL A 55 -11.18 2.98 -4.17
N PRO A 56 -10.95 4.03 -3.36
CA PRO A 56 -11.83 4.33 -2.23
C PRO A 56 -13.30 4.53 -2.62
N SER A 57 -13.55 5.19 -3.75
CA SER A 57 -14.91 5.41 -4.27
C SER A 57 -15.58 4.09 -4.66
N ARG A 58 -14.87 3.23 -5.39
CA ARG A 58 -15.38 1.92 -5.81
C ARG A 58 -15.69 1.01 -4.63
N ILE A 59 -14.82 1.01 -3.61
CA ILE A 59 -15.01 0.24 -2.39
C ILE A 59 -16.23 0.73 -1.61
N ALA A 60 -16.39 2.05 -1.46
CA ALA A 60 -17.55 2.62 -0.78
C ALA A 60 -18.88 2.33 -1.51
N GLN A 61 -18.85 2.29 -2.84
CA GLN A 61 -20.00 1.88 -3.66
C GLN A 61 -20.32 0.39 -3.54
N PHE A 62 -19.29 -0.46 -3.44
CA PHE A 62 -19.46 -1.91 -3.30
C PHE A 62 -20.12 -2.30 -1.97
N LYS A 63 -19.66 -1.74 -0.84
CA LYS A 63 -20.23 -2.06 0.47
C LYS A 63 -20.07 -0.92 1.47
N LYS A 64 -21.19 -0.32 1.89
CA LYS A 64 -21.24 0.86 2.79
C LYS A 64 -20.49 0.69 4.11
N ASN A 65 -20.52 -0.50 4.72
CA ASN A 65 -19.92 -0.78 6.04
C ASN A 65 -18.66 -1.65 5.94
N ILE A 66 -17.92 -1.57 4.83
CA ILE A 66 -16.63 -2.25 4.71
C ILE A 66 -15.60 -1.66 5.66
N LYS A 67 -14.73 -2.50 6.22
CA LYS A 67 -13.59 -2.09 7.05
C LYS A 67 -12.31 -2.27 6.26
N ILE A 68 -11.38 -1.32 6.36
CA ILE A 68 -10.09 -1.35 5.68
C ILE A 68 -8.98 -1.31 6.73
N ILE A 69 -7.98 -2.16 6.56
CA ILE A 69 -6.78 -2.21 7.39
C ILE A 69 -5.60 -1.90 6.48
N ALA A 70 -4.81 -0.88 6.83
CA ALA A 70 -3.60 -0.51 6.11
C ALA A 70 -2.39 -0.62 7.05
N ILE A 71 -1.41 -1.43 6.65
CA ILE A 71 -0.15 -1.60 7.37
C ILE A 71 0.87 -0.65 6.75
N LEU A 72 1.33 0.34 7.51
CA LEU A 72 2.19 1.43 7.07
C LEU A 72 3.59 1.27 7.68
N CYS A 73 4.63 1.35 6.85
CA CYS A 73 6.02 1.30 7.30
C CYS A 73 6.68 2.67 7.17
N ASP A 74 7.86 2.86 7.78
CA ASP A 74 8.67 4.05 7.51
C ASP A 74 8.77 4.34 5.98
N PRO A 75 8.40 5.55 5.52
CA PRO A 75 8.26 5.85 4.10
C PRO A 75 9.59 5.77 3.34
N VAL A 76 10.74 5.97 3.99
CA VAL A 76 12.07 5.83 3.39
C VAL A 76 12.40 4.36 3.20
N LYS A 77 12.23 3.53 4.23
CA LYS A 77 12.41 2.07 4.14
C LYS A 77 11.46 1.46 3.11
N ARG A 78 10.20 1.91 3.09
CA ARG A 78 9.18 1.55 2.11
C ARG A 78 9.65 1.89 0.70
N THR A 79 10.20 3.09 0.50
CA THR A 79 10.79 3.57 -0.77
C THR A 79 11.83 2.59 -1.29
N LEU A 80 12.83 2.30 -0.47
CA LEU A 80 13.90 1.37 -0.79
C LEU A 80 13.38 -0.06 -1.06
N SER A 81 12.52 -0.58 -0.19
CA SER A 81 11.95 -1.94 -0.32
C SER A 81 11.23 -2.14 -1.64
N HIS A 82 10.44 -1.16 -2.08
CA HIS A 82 9.73 -1.24 -3.36
C HIS A 82 10.66 -1.12 -4.56
N PHE A 83 11.68 -0.26 -4.48
CA PHE A 83 12.71 -0.16 -5.50
C PHE A 83 13.41 -1.51 -5.70
N LEU A 84 13.86 -2.13 -4.60
CA LEU A 84 14.48 -3.46 -4.62
C LEU A 84 13.53 -4.54 -5.16
N HIS A 85 12.27 -4.52 -4.75
CA HIS A 85 11.26 -5.48 -5.23
C HIS A 85 11.06 -5.40 -6.75
N VAL A 86 10.88 -4.18 -7.29
CA VAL A 86 10.74 -3.98 -8.74
C VAL A 86 12.01 -4.39 -9.48
N HIS A 87 13.18 -4.04 -8.97
CA HIS A 87 14.45 -4.39 -9.61
C HIS A 87 14.70 -5.91 -9.60
N ALA A 88 14.46 -6.59 -8.47
CA ALA A 88 14.57 -8.05 -8.38
C ALA A 88 13.59 -8.76 -9.32
N ASN A 89 12.35 -8.27 -9.44
CA ASN A 89 11.37 -8.83 -10.37
C ASN A 89 11.74 -8.55 -11.83
N LYS A 90 12.27 -7.37 -12.17
CA LYS A 90 12.80 -7.09 -13.50
C LYS A 90 13.92 -8.07 -13.86
N ILE A 91 14.88 -8.31 -12.97
CA ILE A 91 15.94 -9.31 -13.19
C ILE A 91 15.34 -10.70 -13.49
N LYS A 92 14.30 -11.11 -12.75
CA LYS A 92 13.62 -12.39 -13.00
C LYS A 92 12.87 -12.43 -14.35
N ILE A 93 12.22 -11.33 -14.75
CA ILE A 93 11.46 -11.23 -16.01
C ILE A 93 12.40 -11.18 -17.22
N THR A 94 13.50 -10.41 -17.14
CA THR A 94 14.50 -10.29 -18.23
C THR A 94 15.19 -11.62 -18.52
N LYS A 95 15.26 -12.55 -17.55
CA LYS A 95 15.74 -13.92 -17.80
C LYS A 95 14.75 -14.79 -18.60
N ASN A 96 13.46 -14.42 -18.68
CA ASN A 96 12.40 -15.28 -19.18
C ASN A 96 11.68 -14.79 -20.46
N LYS A 97 11.86 -13.54 -20.93
CA LYS A 97 11.25 -13.05 -22.17
C LYS A 97 12.17 -12.15 -22.98
N GLU A 98 12.25 -12.41 -24.29
CA GLU A 98 12.82 -11.51 -25.30
C GLU A 98 12.05 -10.18 -25.37
N ARG A 99 12.79 -9.12 -25.71
CA ARG A 99 12.58 -7.71 -25.34
C ARG A 99 11.31 -7.06 -25.88
N LYS A 100 10.57 -6.37 -24.99
CA LYS A 100 9.92 -5.06 -25.29
C LYS A 100 10.12 -4.15 -24.07
N GLU A 101 11.00 -3.15 -24.24
CA GLU A 101 11.54 -2.31 -23.18
C GLU A 101 10.62 -1.12 -22.86
N VAL A 102 10.22 -1.00 -21.59
CA VAL A 102 10.00 0.32 -20.99
C VAL A 102 11.35 0.73 -20.41
N HIS A 103 12.05 1.63 -21.10
CA HIS A 103 13.37 2.15 -20.72
C HIS A 103 13.28 2.93 -19.39
N LEU A 104 13.50 2.23 -18.29
CA LEU A 104 14.14 2.80 -17.11
C LEU A 104 15.54 2.23 -17.13
N HIS A 105 16.56 3.08 -17.23
CA HIS A 105 17.95 2.65 -17.26
C HIS A 105 18.19 1.73 -16.04
N PRO A 106 18.81 0.56 -16.21
CA PRO A 106 19.12 -0.37 -15.12
C PRO A 106 19.87 0.27 -13.94
N ASP A 107 20.48 1.43 -14.17
CA ASP A 107 21.32 2.18 -13.22
C ASP A 107 20.64 3.44 -12.65
N ALA A 108 19.35 3.66 -12.90
CA ALA A 108 18.66 4.86 -12.39
C ALA A 108 18.66 4.86 -10.86
N THR A 109 19.38 5.82 -10.27
CA THR A 109 19.47 6.03 -8.83
C THR A 109 18.17 6.63 -8.29
N ILE A 110 17.97 6.60 -6.97
CA ILE A 110 16.87 7.33 -6.32
C ILE A 110 16.89 8.82 -6.74
N ILE A 111 18.08 9.39 -6.99
CA ILE A 111 18.22 10.78 -7.44
C ILE A 111 17.65 11.00 -8.85
N ASP A 112 17.87 10.06 -9.77
CA ASP A 112 17.31 10.16 -11.13
C ASP A 112 15.79 10.05 -11.10
N VAL A 113 15.25 9.17 -10.24
CA VAL A 113 13.82 9.06 -10.00
C VAL A 113 13.26 10.36 -9.43
N LEU A 114 13.92 10.93 -8.41
CA LEU A 114 13.52 12.20 -7.83
C LEU A 114 13.56 13.32 -8.89
N GLY A 115 14.59 13.35 -9.74
CA GLY A 115 14.72 14.32 -10.84
C GLY A 115 13.63 14.22 -11.90
N SER A 116 12.91 13.10 -12.00
CA SER A 116 11.72 12.97 -12.85
C SER A 116 10.43 13.52 -12.21
N ILE A 117 10.41 13.69 -10.89
CA ILE A 117 9.26 14.18 -10.11
C ILE A 117 9.39 15.69 -9.88
N PHE A 118 10.59 16.10 -9.49
CA PHE A 118 10.90 17.45 -9.02
C PHE A 118 11.71 18.20 -10.06
N SER A 119 11.43 19.49 -10.20
CA SER A 119 12.29 20.38 -10.98
C SER A 119 13.75 20.28 -10.50
N LYS A 120 14.70 20.48 -11.43
CA LYS A 120 16.15 20.50 -11.12
C LYS A 120 16.46 21.40 -9.92
N LYS A 121 15.79 22.56 -9.84
CA LYS A 121 15.86 23.50 -8.72
C LYS A 121 15.47 22.88 -7.38
N SER A 122 14.41 22.07 -7.34
CA SER A 122 13.97 21.33 -6.16
C SER A 122 14.92 20.19 -5.77
N ILE A 123 15.55 19.52 -6.76
CA ILE A 123 16.60 18.51 -6.52
C ILE A 123 17.85 19.13 -5.92
N ASP A 124 18.30 20.26 -6.45
CA ASP A 124 19.47 20.95 -5.92
C ASP A 124 19.27 21.36 -4.45
N TYR A 125 18.04 21.65 -4.03
CA TYR A 125 17.71 21.90 -2.62
C TYR A 125 17.75 20.65 -1.74
N LEU A 126 17.26 19.51 -2.24
CA LEU A 126 17.36 18.24 -1.50
C LEU A 126 18.82 17.79 -1.31
N LYS A 127 19.73 18.26 -2.17
CA LYS A 127 21.17 18.02 -2.08
C LYS A 127 21.90 19.00 -1.16
N THR A 128 21.25 20.07 -0.68
CA THR A 128 21.88 21.04 0.21
C THR A 128 21.55 20.71 1.67
N ASP A 129 22.56 20.46 2.50
CA ASP A 129 22.42 20.07 3.92
C ASP A 129 21.83 21.15 4.86
N LYS A 130 21.38 22.30 4.32
CA LYS A 130 20.85 23.41 5.12
C LYS A 130 19.33 23.52 4.98
N PHE A 131 18.61 23.20 6.07
CA PHE A 131 17.16 23.35 6.16
C PHE A 131 16.74 24.81 5.87
N ASN A 132 15.87 25.00 4.87
CA ASN A 132 15.27 26.30 4.53
C ASN A 132 13.74 26.16 4.41
N PRO A 133 12.95 26.68 5.39
CA PRO A 133 11.51 26.45 5.46
C PRO A 133 10.73 26.79 4.18
N GLN A 134 11.02 27.94 3.56
CA GLN A 134 10.31 28.40 2.37
C GLN A 134 10.59 27.49 1.16
N LYS A 135 11.86 27.07 0.99
CA LYS A 135 12.26 26.14 -0.09
C LYS A 135 11.67 24.74 0.13
N HIS A 136 11.64 24.24 1.37
CA HIS A 136 10.97 22.98 1.70
C HIS A 136 9.46 23.05 1.38
N GLN A 137 8.80 24.16 1.69
CA GLN A 137 7.39 24.34 1.37
C GLN A 137 7.14 24.33 -0.16
N ALA A 138 8.00 24.98 -0.95
CA ALA A 138 7.89 24.97 -2.41
C ALA A 138 8.03 23.55 -2.99
N ALA A 139 9.05 22.79 -2.55
CA ALA A 139 9.25 21.40 -2.97
C ALA A 139 8.07 20.50 -2.53
N ARG A 140 7.55 20.70 -1.31
CA ARG A 140 6.34 20.01 -0.83
C ARG A 140 5.12 20.30 -1.71
N ASN A 141 4.88 21.56 -2.06
CA ASN A 141 3.74 21.93 -2.91
C ASN A 141 3.87 21.34 -4.32
N GLU A 142 5.09 21.31 -4.88
CA GLU A 142 5.35 20.64 -6.15
C GLU A 142 5.03 19.14 -6.07
N PHE A 143 5.46 18.47 -4.99
CA PHE A 143 5.13 17.06 -4.74
C PHE A 143 3.63 16.81 -4.64
N LEU A 144 2.89 17.67 -3.94
CA LEU A 144 1.44 17.51 -3.79
C LEU A 144 0.72 17.70 -5.13
N ARG A 145 1.07 18.74 -5.90
CA ARG A 145 0.53 18.95 -7.26
C ARG A 145 0.81 17.75 -8.17
N TYR A 146 1.98 17.14 -8.02
CA TYR A 146 2.34 15.94 -8.74
C TYR A 146 1.43 14.75 -8.37
N LEU A 147 1.27 14.51 -7.07
CA LEU A 147 0.39 13.48 -6.54
C LEU A 147 -1.06 13.67 -6.99
N GLU A 148 -1.53 14.91 -7.14
CA GLU A 148 -2.86 15.22 -7.66
C GLU A 148 -3.01 14.88 -9.15
N LYS A 149 -1.99 15.18 -9.97
CA LYS A 149 -2.03 15.02 -11.43
C LYS A 149 -1.73 13.61 -11.93
N HIS A 150 -1.02 12.80 -11.14
CA HIS A 150 -0.55 11.48 -11.57
C HIS A 150 -1.13 10.35 -10.71
N ASP A 151 -1.31 9.19 -11.35
CA ASP A 151 -1.68 7.95 -10.70
C ASP A 151 -0.45 7.07 -10.45
N ASP A 152 -0.54 6.28 -9.39
CA ASP A 152 0.55 5.56 -8.75
C ASP A 152 0.94 4.26 -9.47
N ARG A 153 1.06 4.29 -10.81
CA ARG A 153 1.53 3.20 -11.70
C ARG A 153 2.83 3.50 -12.49
N LYS A 154 3.46 4.64 -12.25
CA LYS A 154 4.65 5.10 -12.99
C LYS A 154 5.98 4.87 -12.22
N PRO A 155 7.15 5.02 -12.88
CA PRO A 155 8.45 4.71 -12.27
C PRO A 155 8.79 5.44 -10.97
N HIS A 156 8.25 6.64 -10.78
CA HIS A 156 8.43 7.47 -9.58
C HIS A 156 7.55 7.07 -8.38
N ASN A 157 6.74 6.01 -8.54
CA ASN A 157 5.89 5.47 -7.49
C ASN A 157 6.61 5.08 -6.21
N PHE A 158 7.94 4.86 -6.29
CA PHE A 158 8.73 4.53 -5.12
C PHE A 158 8.60 5.60 -4.03
N VAL A 159 8.51 6.87 -4.39
CA VAL A 159 8.45 7.95 -3.40
C VAL A 159 7.00 8.29 -3.06
N THR A 160 6.12 8.34 -4.06
CA THR A 160 4.70 8.73 -3.89
C THR A 160 3.91 7.75 -3.03
N ARG A 161 4.25 6.46 -3.03
CA ARG A 161 3.61 5.45 -2.16
C ARG A 161 3.80 5.71 -0.67
N GLY A 162 4.90 6.38 -0.30
CA GLY A 162 5.18 6.75 1.10
C GLY A 162 4.42 7.99 1.58
N ALA A 163 3.66 8.68 0.71
CA ALA A 163 2.93 9.90 1.04
C ALA A 163 1.61 9.59 1.78
N TYR A 164 1.67 8.87 2.90
CA TYR A 164 0.48 8.30 3.55
C TYR A 164 -0.58 9.33 3.92
N ALA A 165 -0.20 10.50 4.43
CA ALA A 165 -1.15 11.55 4.78
C ALA A 165 -2.00 12.00 3.57
N PHE A 166 -1.40 12.06 2.38
CA PHE A 166 -2.11 12.37 1.15
C PHE A 166 -3.12 11.28 0.80
N HIS A 167 -2.69 10.01 0.83
CA HIS A 167 -3.54 8.87 0.51
C HIS A 167 -4.68 8.72 1.51
N ILE A 168 -4.41 8.79 2.81
CA ILE A 168 -5.41 8.74 3.89
C ILE A 168 -6.48 9.82 3.70
N ASN A 169 -6.08 11.05 3.32
CA ASN A 169 -7.03 12.12 3.07
C ASN A 169 -7.94 11.85 1.87
N ILE A 170 -7.52 11.03 0.90
CA ILE A 170 -8.40 10.57 -0.18
C ILE A 170 -9.39 9.55 0.36
N TRP A 171 -8.93 8.56 1.15
CA TRP A 171 -9.80 7.54 1.75
C TRP A 171 -10.87 8.15 2.67
N LYS A 172 -10.51 9.15 3.47
CA LYS A 172 -11.43 9.89 4.36
C LYS A 172 -12.58 10.61 3.64
N LYS A 173 -12.50 10.81 2.32
CA LYS A 173 -13.62 11.36 1.53
C LYS A 173 -14.76 10.35 1.33
N TYR A 174 -14.48 9.06 1.49
CA TYR A 174 -15.40 7.97 1.14
C TYR A 174 -15.71 7.04 2.31
N LEU A 175 -14.77 6.87 3.25
CA LEU A 175 -14.93 6.02 4.43
C LEU A 175 -14.85 6.84 5.71
N ARG A 176 -15.66 6.45 6.70
CA ARG A 176 -15.62 7.02 8.05
C ARG A 176 -14.39 6.53 8.82
N GLU A 177 -14.02 7.24 9.87
CA GLU A 177 -12.85 6.89 10.70
C GLU A 177 -12.99 5.51 11.37
N ASP A 178 -14.19 5.13 11.80
CA ASP A 178 -14.48 3.80 12.39
C ASP A 178 -14.36 2.64 11.39
N GLN A 179 -14.22 2.94 10.09
CA GLN A 179 -14.03 1.95 9.03
C GLN A 179 -12.57 1.77 8.64
N MET A 180 -11.63 2.52 9.23
CA MET A 180 -10.23 2.49 8.84
C MET A 180 -9.33 2.22 10.05
N LEU A 181 -8.45 1.23 9.92
CA LEU A 181 -7.40 0.94 10.89
C LEU A 181 -6.03 1.07 10.22
N PHE A 182 -5.19 1.93 10.78
CA PHE A 182 -3.80 2.08 10.35
C PHE A 182 -2.89 1.40 11.36
N ILE A 183 -2.14 0.40 10.90
CA ILE A 183 -1.21 -0.37 11.72
C ILE A 183 0.21 0.02 11.35
N SER A 184 1.06 0.25 12.35
CA SER A 184 2.48 0.42 12.11
C SER A 184 3.13 -0.94 11.79
N GLY A 185 3.86 -1.01 10.69
CA GLY A 185 4.65 -2.18 10.32
C GLY A 185 5.76 -2.49 11.32
N SER A 186 6.30 -1.48 12.03
CA SER A 186 7.25 -1.73 13.12
C SER A 186 6.56 -2.41 14.28
N ASP A 187 5.37 -1.96 14.65
CA ASP A 187 4.62 -2.50 15.79
C ASP A 187 4.16 -3.92 15.50
N LEU A 188 3.73 -4.21 14.27
CA LEU A 188 3.42 -5.57 13.86
C LEU A 188 4.65 -6.49 13.97
N SER A 189 5.84 -6.00 13.64
CA SER A 189 7.07 -6.79 13.72
C SER A 189 7.59 -6.97 15.14
N GLN A 190 7.44 -5.96 16.01
CA GLN A 190 8.02 -5.94 17.36
C GLN A 190 7.02 -6.39 18.44
N GLN A 191 5.73 -6.20 18.20
CA GLN A 191 4.62 -6.47 19.12
C GLN A 191 3.43 -7.08 18.34
N PRO A 192 3.63 -8.25 17.69
CA PRO A 192 2.63 -8.85 16.81
C PRO A 192 1.35 -9.21 17.56
N ALA A 193 1.44 -9.71 18.79
CA ALA A 193 0.28 -10.06 19.61
C ALA A 193 -0.61 -8.84 19.88
N LYS A 194 -0.03 -7.75 20.39
CA LYS A 194 -0.73 -6.48 20.63
C LYS A 194 -1.40 -5.96 19.35
N THR A 195 -0.67 -5.99 18.24
CA THR A 195 -1.17 -5.49 16.95
C THR A 195 -2.33 -6.34 16.42
N VAL A 196 -2.24 -7.66 16.52
CA VAL A 196 -3.31 -8.57 16.10
C VAL A 196 -4.52 -8.51 17.04
N MET A 197 -4.32 -8.28 18.34
CA MET A 197 -5.43 -7.99 19.26
C MET A 197 -6.17 -6.70 18.88
N GLN A 198 -5.45 -5.63 18.52
CA GLN A 198 -6.05 -4.39 18.00
C GLN A 198 -6.85 -4.63 16.70
N ILE A 199 -6.35 -5.49 15.79
CA ILE A 199 -7.09 -5.88 14.59
C ILE A 199 -8.37 -6.66 14.96
N GLN A 200 -8.30 -7.60 15.90
CA GLN A 200 -9.47 -8.36 16.34
C GLN A 200 -10.53 -7.45 16.97
N ASP A 201 -10.11 -6.50 17.81
CA ASP A 201 -10.97 -5.45 18.37
C ASP A 201 -11.66 -4.63 17.28
N PHE A 202 -10.87 -4.12 16.34
CA PHE A 202 -11.39 -3.31 15.24
C PHE A 202 -12.38 -4.09 14.37
N LEU A 203 -12.13 -5.38 14.11
CA LEU A 203 -13.04 -6.23 13.35
C LEU A 203 -14.30 -6.59 14.14
N GLY A 204 -14.22 -6.64 15.48
CA GLY A 204 -15.30 -7.11 16.36
C GLY A 204 -15.35 -8.64 16.44
N VAL A 205 -14.22 -9.32 16.21
CA VAL A 205 -14.13 -10.79 16.25
C VAL A 205 -13.60 -11.27 17.60
N PRO A 206 -13.88 -12.54 17.99
CA PRO A 206 -13.31 -13.11 19.20
C PRO A 206 -11.78 -13.02 19.23
N LYS A 207 -11.22 -12.62 20.39
CA LYS A 207 -9.78 -12.49 20.63
C LYS A 207 -9.12 -13.85 20.87
N ILE A 208 -9.05 -14.66 19.82
CA ILE A 208 -8.38 -15.96 19.89
C ILE A 208 -6.87 -15.78 19.89
N LEU A 209 -6.35 -14.92 19.01
CA LEU A 209 -4.92 -14.69 18.90
C LEU A 209 -4.46 -13.70 19.98
N ASN A 210 -3.51 -14.12 20.79
CA ASN A 210 -2.94 -13.39 21.92
C ASN A 210 -1.45 -13.76 22.07
N ASP A 211 -0.78 -13.27 23.11
CA ASP A 211 0.66 -13.44 23.33
C ASP A 211 1.14 -14.90 23.26
N ASN A 212 0.32 -15.88 23.65
CA ASN A 212 0.66 -17.30 23.61
C ASN A 212 0.77 -17.88 22.19
N HIS A 213 0.36 -17.13 21.17
CA HIS A 213 0.33 -17.56 19.77
C HIS A 213 1.49 -16.96 18.95
N PHE A 214 2.32 -16.11 19.55
CA PHE A 214 3.42 -15.44 18.86
C PHE A 214 4.76 -15.82 19.48
N PHE A 215 5.66 -16.35 18.66
CA PHE A 215 7.00 -16.73 19.06
C PHE A 215 8.00 -15.94 18.22
N PHE A 216 8.88 -15.20 18.89
CA PHE A 216 10.00 -14.56 18.21
C PHE A 216 11.06 -15.61 17.93
N ASN A 217 11.30 -15.89 16.66
CA ASN A 217 12.44 -16.71 16.29
C ASN A 217 13.71 -15.89 16.60
N LYS A 218 14.52 -16.36 17.54
CA LYS A 218 15.85 -15.81 17.79
C LYS A 218 16.76 -16.25 16.65
N VAL A 219 16.58 -15.66 15.48
CA VAL A 219 17.55 -15.84 14.40
C VAL A 219 18.76 -14.97 14.74
N ARG A 220 19.89 -15.68 14.97
CA ARG A 220 21.24 -15.15 15.19
C ARG A 220 21.70 -14.25 14.05
#